data_AF-A0A7W0LVR2-F1
#
_entry.id   AF-A0A7W0LVR2-F1
#
_cell.length_a   1.000
_cell.length_b   1.000
_cell.length_c   1.000
_cell.angle_alpha   90.00
_cell.angle_beta   90.00
_cell.angle_gamma   90.00
#
_symmetry.space_group_name_H-M   'P 1'
#
loop_
_entity.id
_entity.type
_entity.pdbx_description
1 polymer ?
#
loop_
_entity_poly.entity_id
_entity_poly.type
_entity_poly.pdbx_seq_one_letter_code
_entity_poly.pdbx_strand_id
1 'polypeptide(L)'
;MGATSRGRKGTAWANVRRILAAADPEFTSERILGGLASGEGLIQAVGDGALDKDGNRFGEVTDKRLLIYEPEFARVLKVCGRDSSTLSAILRDSWDRGDLRVMTRKDPLRASGAHVSLLAHVTLDELRRSLTETDAGNGYGNRHLFIASRRSKRLPAGGNLDESEVHAMGRTVRAALC
;
A
#
# COMPACT_ATOMS: atom_id res chain seq x y z
N MET A 1 -6.71 -5.39 11.38
CA MET A 1 -6.82 -5.07 12.82
C MET A 1 -6.64 -6.30 13.70
N GLY A 2 -5.98 -6.18 14.86
CA GLY A 2 -5.98 -7.21 15.93
C GLY A 2 -4.80 -7.02 16.90
N ALA A 3 -4.84 -7.60 18.10
CA ALA A 3 -3.82 -7.42 19.14
C ALA A 3 -2.37 -7.58 18.64
N THR A 4 -1.46 -6.70 19.11
CA THR A 4 -0.01 -6.75 18.83
C THR A 4 0.55 -8.14 19.17
N SER A 5 1.51 -8.60 18.38
CA SER A 5 2.20 -9.92 18.45
C SER A 5 1.35 -11.20 18.35
N ARG A 6 0.05 -11.18 18.65
CA ARG A 6 -0.80 -12.38 18.65
C ARG A 6 -1.44 -12.70 17.31
N GLY A 7 -1.58 -11.72 16.41
CA GLY A 7 -2.29 -11.90 15.14
C GLY A 7 -1.50 -12.59 14.01
N ARG A 8 -0.19 -12.87 14.18
CA ARG A 8 0.69 -13.46 13.13
C ARG A 8 0.62 -12.77 11.75
N LYS A 9 0.23 -11.49 11.73
CA LYS A 9 -0.03 -10.72 10.51
C LYS A 9 1.22 -10.58 9.62
N GLY A 10 2.40 -10.40 10.23
CA GLY A 10 3.68 -10.40 9.51
C GLY A 10 4.04 -11.77 8.91
N THR A 11 3.77 -12.87 9.62
CA THR A 11 4.00 -14.24 9.10
C THR A 11 3.04 -14.59 7.97
N ALA A 12 1.77 -14.17 8.06
CA ALA A 12 0.80 -14.34 6.98
C ALA A 12 1.25 -13.56 5.74
N TRP A 13 1.66 -12.31 5.90
CA TRP A 13 2.23 -11.51 4.83
C TRP A 13 3.46 -12.15 4.19
N ALA A 14 4.38 -12.72 4.98
CA ALA A 14 5.56 -13.40 4.45
C ALA A 14 5.21 -14.57 3.51
N ASN A 15 4.19 -15.38 3.86
CA ASN A 15 3.72 -16.45 2.98
C ASN A 15 3.01 -15.91 1.73
N VAL A 16 2.16 -14.89 1.87
CA VAL A 16 1.51 -14.24 0.72
C VAL A 16 2.55 -13.65 -0.24
N ARG A 17 3.60 -13.01 0.29
CA ARG A 17 4.69 -12.45 -0.52
C ARG A 17 5.42 -13.52 -1.33
N ARG A 18 5.62 -14.74 -0.79
CA ARG A 18 6.20 -15.86 -1.55
C ARG A 18 5.31 -16.25 -2.73
N ILE A 19 4.00 -16.31 -2.54
CA ILE A 19 3.03 -16.61 -3.60
C ILE A 19 3.03 -15.50 -4.66
N LEU A 20 3.04 -14.22 -4.25
CA LEU A 20 3.14 -13.08 -5.17
C LEU A 20 4.44 -13.12 -5.96
N ALA A 21 5.58 -13.44 -5.33
CA ALA A 21 6.86 -13.57 -6.01
C ALA A 21 6.84 -14.70 -7.05
N ALA A 22 6.16 -15.82 -6.77
CA ALA A 22 5.99 -16.90 -7.73
C ALA A 22 5.04 -16.54 -8.89
N ALA A 23 4.11 -15.61 -8.70
CA ALA A 23 3.15 -15.17 -9.71
C ALA A 23 3.70 -14.02 -10.59
N ASP A 24 4.31 -13.03 -9.97
CA ASP A 24 4.84 -11.81 -10.58
C ASP A 24 6.07 -11.32 -9.80
N PRO A 25 7.28 -11.82 -10.15
CA PRO A 25 8.51 -11.48 -9.45
C PRO A 25 8.85 -9.98 -9.50
N GLU A 26 8.66 -9.34 -10.66
CA GLU A 26 8.99 -7.93 -10.89
C GLU A 26 8.05 -7.01 -10.11
N PHE A 27 6.75 -7.29 -10.13
CA PHE A 27 5.81 -6.58 -9.25
C PHE A 27 6.19 -6.73 -7.77
N THR A 28 6.56 -7.94 -7.35
CA THR A 28 6.85 -8.22 -5.95
C THR A 28 8.13 -7.54 -5.47
N SER A 29 9.15 -7.42 -6.32
CA SER A 29 10.41 -6.75 -5.98
C SER A 29 10.30 -5.23 -6.08
N GLU A 30 9.67 -4.69 -7.12
CA GLU A 30 9.73 -3.26 -7.43
C GLU A 30 8.47 -2.47 -7.05
N ARG A 31 7.32 -3.13 -6.97
CA ARG A 31 6.01 -2.47 -6.86
C ARG A 31 5.28 -2.72 -5.55
N ILE A 32 5.93 -3.46 -4.64
CA ILE A 32 5.49 -3.57 -3.25
C ILE A 32 6.40 -2.71 -2.37
N LEU A 33 5.95 -1.50 -2.07
CA LEU A 33 6.73 -0.50 -1.33
C LEU A 33 6.17 -0.28 0.08
N GLY A 34 6.95 0.35 0.94
CA GLY A 34 6.51 0.84 2.24
C GLY A 34 7.13 2.19 2.53
N GLY A 35 6.97 2.69 3.75
CA GLY A 35 7.56 3.97 4.14
C GLY A 35 6.72 5.17 3.69
N LEU A 36 5.41 5.01 3.56
CA LEU A 36 4.50 6.07 3.18
C LEU A 36 4.62 7.24 4.17
N ALA A 37 5.05 8.40 3.66
CA ALA A 37 5.41 9.56 4.47
C ALA A 37 4.92 10.90 3.90
N SER A 38 4.56 10.98 2.62
CA SER A 38 3.99 12.17 1.98
C SER A 38 3.17 11.81 0.74
N GLY A 39 2.22 12.68 0.38
CA GLY A 39 1.44 12.53 -0.84
C GLY A 39 2.30 12.69 -2.11
N GLU A 40 3.28 13.58 -2.10
CA GLU A 40 4.21 13.76 -3.22
C GLU A 40 5.04 12.51 -3.48
N GLY A 41 5.54 11.86 -2.42
CA GLY A 41 6.29 10.61 -2.55
C GLY A 41 5.43 9.48 -3.13
N LEU A 42 4.13 9.43 -2.77
CA LEU A 42 3.19 8.51 -3.40
C LEU A 42 3.10 8.78 -4.90
N ILE A 43 2.89 10.03 -5.31
CA ILE A 43 2.75 10.39 -6.74
C ILE A 43 4.02 10.03 -7.50
N GLN A 44 5.20 10.33 -6.95
CA GLN A 44 6.47 10.01 -7.59
C GLN A 44 6.64 8.50 -7.82
N ALA A 45 6.21 7.66 -6.87
CA ALA A 45 6.31 6.20 -6.99
C ALA A 45 5.47 5.61 -8.14
N VAL A 46 4.52 6.36 -8.70
CA VAL A 46 3.68 6.00 -9.86
C VAL A 46 3.70 7.10 -10.94
N GLY A 47 4.73 7.96 -10.92
CA GLY A 47 4.76 9.20 -11.68
C GLY A 47 4.89 9.01 -13.19
N ASP A 48 4.40 10.00 -13.95
CA ASP A 48 4.52 10.05 -15.41
C ASP A 48 5.92 10.51 -15.86
N GLY A 49 6.84 10.72 -14.92
CA GLY A 49 8.14 11.32 -15.19
C GLY A 49 8.08 12.84 -15.37
N ALA A 50 9.24 13.43 -15.61
CA ALA A 50 9.40 14.85 -15.93
C ALA A 50 10.03 15.01 -17.31
N LEU A 51 9.83 16.18 -17.93
CA LEU A 51 10.49 16.54 -19.17
C LEU A 51 11.77 17.32 -18.86
N ASP A 52 12.86 16.99 -19.56
CA ASP A 52 14.06 17.82 -19.56
C ASP A 52 13.88 19.06 -20.46
N LYS A 53 14.93 19.89 -20.55
CA LYS A 53 14.90 21.10 -21.39
C LYS A 53 14.78 20.82 -22.88
N ASP A 54 15.15 19.62 -23.29
CA ASP A 54 15.14 19.16 -24.68
C ASP A 54 13.85 18.41 -25.03
N GLY A 55 12.93 18.26 -24.05
CA GLY A 55 11.65 17.57 -24.20
C GLY A 55 11.70 16.06 -24.00
N ASN A 56 12.82 15.49 -23.54
CA ASN A 56 12.92 14.06 -23.24
C ASN A 56 12.31 13.76 -21.87
N ARG A 57 11.55 12.66 -21.79
CA ARG A 57 10.92 12.21 -20.55
C ARG A 57 11.89 11.35 -19.74
N PHE A 58 12.04 11.67 -18.45
CA PHE A 58 12.87 10.91 -17.52
C PHE A 58 12.11 10.60 -16.22
N GLY A 59 12.48 9.51 -15.56
CA GLY A 59 11.86 9.10 -14.29
C GLY A 59 10.39 8.67 -14.41
N GLU A 60 9.94 8.31 -15.61
CA GLU A 60 8.61 7.72 -15.80
C GLU A 60 8.56 6.33 -15.19
N VAL A 61 7.51 6.09 -14.40
CA VAL A 61 7.19 4.77 -13.88
C VAL A 61 6.22 4.10 -14.86
N THR A 62 6.68 3.04 -15.53
CA THR A 62 5.92 2.28 -16.53
C THR A 62 4.86 1.39 -15.88
N ASP A 63 5.23 0.61 -14.85
CA ASP A 63 4.27 -0.17 -14.07
C ASP A 63 3.55 0.72 -13.04
N LYS A 64 2.33 1.13 -13.40
CA LYS A 64 1.48 1.98 -12.56
C LYS A 64 0.82 1.25 -11.39
N ARG A 65 1.00 -0.06 -11.25
CA ARG A 65 0.56 -0.82 -10.08
C ARG A 65 1.46 -0.50 -8.89
N LEU A 66 0.88 -0.27 -7.73
CA LEU A 66 1.62 -0.04 -6.50
C LEU A 66 0.86 -0.64 -5.31
N LEU A 67 1.48 -1.61 -4.63
CA LEU A 67 1.00 -2.09 -3.34
C LEU A 67 1.86 -1.50 -2.23
N ILE A 68 1.25 -0.67 -1.40
CA ILE A 68 1.89 -0.13 -0.21
C ILE A 68 1.64 -1.10 0.93
N TYR A 69 2.70 -1.65 1.50
CA TYR A 69 2.66 -2.48 2.70
C TYR A 69 3.14 -1.71 3.92
N GLU A 70 2.24 -1.48 4.88
CA GLU A 70 2.52 -0.73 6.10
C GLU A 70 2.27 -1.60 7.34
N PRO A 71 3.32 -2.19 7.95
CA PRO A 71 3.15 -3.04 9.14
C PRO A 71 2.67 -2.25 10.36
N GLU A 72 2.73 -0.91 10.32
CA GLU A 72 2.25 -0.01 11.37
C GLU A 72 1.44 1.15 10.78
N PHE A 73 0.15 0.93 10.55
CA PHE A 73 -0.75 1.94 9.98
C PHE A 73 -0.91 3.18 10.85
N ALA A 74 -0.72 3.06 12.17
CA ALA A 74 -0.82 4.18 13.09
C ALA A 74 0.18 5.31 12.74
N ARG A 75 1.35 4.95 12.21
CA ARG A 75 2.34 5.92 11.70
C ARG A 75 1.79 6.71 10.53
N VAL A 76 1.13 6.04 9.59
CA VAL A 76 0.49 6.67 8.41
C VAL A 76 -0.62 7.62 8.87
N LEU A 77 -1.51 7.17 9.76
CA LEU A 77 -2.59 8.00 10.30
C LEU A 77 -2.06 9.26 11.00
N LYS A 78 -0.99 9.14 11.81
CA LYS A 78 -0.34 10.30 12.43
C LYS A 78 0.24 11.28 11.41
N VAL A 79 0.75 10.80 10.27
CA VAL A 79 1.23 11.66 9.19
C VAL A 79 0.05 12.33 8.48
N CYS A 80 -1.04 11.61 8.25
CA CYS A 80 -2.27 12.16 7.68
C CYS A 80 -2.86 13.29 8.55
N GLY A 81 -2.81 13.15 9.87
CA GLY A 81 -3.34 14.13 10.81
C GLY A 81 -2.48 15.38 11.03
N ARG A 82 -1.37 15.56 10.31
CA ARG A 82 -0.58 16.81 10.37
C ARG A 82 -1.23 17.86 9.49
N ASP A 83 -1.34 19.10 9.98
CA ASP A 83 -1.99 20.21 9.26
C ASP A 83 -1.42 20.47 7.87
N SER A 84 -0.11 20.24 7.67
CA SER A 84 0.58 20.42 6.39
C SER A 84 0.55 19.18 5.47
N SER A 85 -0.08 18.09 5.90
CA SER A 85 -0.06 16.82 5.16
C SER A 85 -1.14 16.77 4.09
N THR A 86 -0.73 16.48 2.86
CA THR A 86 -1.65 16.17 1.76
C THR A 86 -1.92 14.68 1.62
N LEU A 87 -1.31 13.83 2.47
CA LEU A 87 -1.30 12.38 2.28
C LEU A 87 -2.70 11.77 2.32
N SER A 88 -3.56 12.19 3.25
CA SER A 88 -4.94 11.70 3.35
C SER A 88 -5.74 12.02 2.09
N ALA A 89 -5.64 13.24 1.57
CA ALA A 89 -6.31 13.63 0.33
C ALA A 89 -5.82 12.80 -0.86
N ILE A 90 -4.51 12.68 -1.01
CA ILE A 90 -3.88 11.95 -2.13
C ILE A 90 -4.23 10.45 -2.09
N LEU A 91 -4.29 9.84 -0.90
CA LEU A 91 -4.71 8.45 -0.75
C LEU A 91 -6.17 8.25 -1.14
N ARG A 92 -7.07 9.18 -0.76
CA ARG A 92 -8.48 9.15 -1.19
C ARG A 92 -8.59 9.27 -2.71
N ASP A 93 -7.86 10.20 -3.31
CA ASP A 93 -7.86 10.39 -4.77
C ASP A 93 -7.29 9.17 -5.51
N SER A 94 -6.27 8.51 -4.95
CA SER A 94 -5.68 7.30 -5.53
C SER A 94 -6.64 6.12 -5.52
N TRP A 95 -7.54 6.05 -4.53
CA TRP A 95 -8.59 5.06 -4.46
C TRP A 95 -9.73 5.38 -5.42
N ASP A 96 -10.12 6.65 -5.53
CA ASP A 96 -11.30 7.07 -6.30
C ASP A 96 -11.04 7.14 -7.81
N ARG A 97 -9.85 7.58 -8.24
CA ARG A 97 -9.60 7.97 -9.65
C ARG A 97 -8.31 7.43 -10.24
N GLY A 98 -7.23 7.35 -9.45
CA GLY A 98 -5.91 6.95 -9.93
C GLY A 98 -5.15 8.04 -10.72
N ASP A 99 -5.75 9.20 -10.97
CA ASP A 99 -5.08 10.37 -11.56
C ASP A 99 -4.70 11.37 -10.48
N LEU A 100 -3.40 11.47 -10.20
CA LEU A 100 -2.85 12.26 -9.10
C LEU A 100 -2.01 13.41 -9.63
N ARG A 101 -2.05 14.57 -8.95
CA ARG A 101 -1.22 15.73 -9.32
C ARG A 101 -0.92 16.65 -8.15
N VAL A 102 0.23 17.32 -8.20
CA VAL A 102 0.58 18.47 -7.35
C VAL A 102 1.11 19.58 -8.25
N MET A 103 0.40 20.72 -8.25
CA MET A 103 0.68 21.86 -9.14
C MET A 103 1.42 23.00 -8.45
N THR A 104 1.43 23.03 -7.12
CA THR A 104 1.93 24.17 -6.32
C THR A 104 3.45 24.24 -6.21
N ARG A 105 4.17 23.24 -6.73
CA ARG A 105 5.64 23.18 -6.73
C ARG A 105 6.20 23.59 -8.09
N LYS A 106 7.47 24.03 -8.09
CA LYS A 106 8.20 24.48 -9.29
C LYS A 106 8.19 23.45 -10.41
N ASP A 107 8.35 22.17 -10.07
CA ASP A 107 8.32 21.04 -11.01
C ASP A 107 7.08 20.19 -10.70
N PRO A 108 5.93 20.43 -11.34
CA PRO A 108 4.68 19.76 -11.01
C PRO A 108 4.80 18.24 -11.08
N LEU A 109 4.17 17.55 -10.13
CA LEU A 109 4.08 16.09 -10.14
C LEU A 109 2.77 15.66 -10.78
N ARG A 110 2.82 14.61 -11.59
CA ARG A 110 1.66 13.96 -12.19
C ARG A 110 1.86 12.46 -12.23
N ALA A 111 0.81 11.72 -11.89
CA ALA A 111 0.70 10.29 -12.13
C ALA A 111 -0.67 10.05 -12.78
N SER A 112 -0.68 9.43 -13.94
CA SER A 112 -1.91 9.03 -14.64
C SER A 112 -2.10 7.52 -14.60
N GLY A 113 -3.35 7.09 -14.47
CA GLY A 113 -3.72 5.67 -14.45
C GLY A 113 -3.05 4.88 -13.31
N ALA A 114 -2.81 5.49 -12.16
CA ALA A 114 -2.19 4.81 -11.02
C ALA A 114 -3.15 3.81 -10.36
N HIS A 115 -2.66 2.58 -10.13
CA HIS A 115 -3.39 1.53 -9.43
C HIS A 115 -2.77 1.30 -8.06
N VAL A 116 -3.19 2.12 -7.09
CA VAL A 116 -2.63 2.12 -5.74
C VAL A 116 -3.49 1.29 -4.79
N SER A 117 -2.86 0.34 -4.10
CA SER A 117 -3.45 -0.43 -3.01
C SER A 117 -2.67 -0.23 -1.72
N LEU A 118 -3.35 -0.23 -0.57
CA LEU A 118 -2.71 -0.12 0.74
C LEU A 118 -3.10 -1.30 1.61
N LEU A 119 -2.13 -2.15 1.92
CA LEU A 119 -2.23 -3.22 2.91
C LEU A 119 -1.53 -2.77 4.18
N ALA A 120 -2.31 -2.50 5.23
CA ALA A 120 -1.76 -2.01 6.47
C ALA A 120 -2.18 -2.83 7.69
N HIS A 121 -1.29 -2.94 8.67
CA HIS A 121 -1.54 -3.59 9.94
C HIS A 121 -1.67 -2.55 11.06
N VAL A 122 -2.65 -2.75 11.94
CA VAL A 122 -2.92 -1.86 13.07
C VAL A 122 -3.57 -2.64 14.20
N THR A 123 -3.36 -2.23 15.45
CA THR A 123 -4.21 -2.68 16.56
C THR A 123 -5.50 -1.87 16.64
N LEU A 124 -6.50 -2.40 17.36
CA LEU A 124 -7.75 -1.67 17.57
C LEU A 124 -7.51 -0.39 18.38
N ASP A 125 -6.66 -0.45 19.40
CA ASP A 125 -6.41 0.69 20.29
C ASP A 125 -5.62 1.80 19.60
N GLU A 126 -4.65 1.45 18.74
CA GLU A 126 -3.96 2.45 17.92
C GLU A 126 -4.90 3.07 16.88
N LEU A 127 -5.72 2.25 16.20
CA LEU A 127 -6.66 2.77 15.22
C LEU A 127 -7.63 3.76 15.85
N ARG A 128 -8.22 3.42 17.01
CA ARG A 128 -9.14 4.30 17.74
C ARG A 128 -8.50 5.61 18.18
N ARG A 129 -7.20 5.59 18.51
CA ARG A 129 -6.46 6.78 18.94
C ARG A 129 -5.96 7.64 17.79
N SER A 130 -5.74 7.06 16.61
CA SER A 130 -5.07 7.73 15.49
C SER A 130 -5.99 8.07 14.33
N LEU A 131 -7.15 7.41 14.19
CA LEU A 131 -8.15 7.81 13.21
C LEU A 131 -8.98 8.96 13.79
N THR A 132 -8.73 10.17 13.30
CA THR A 132 -9.34 11.39 13.85
C THR A 132 -10.78 11.57 13.38
N GLU A 133 -11.55 12.43 14.06
CA GLU A 133 -12.88 12.84 13.58
C GLU A 133 -12.81 13.49 12.19
N THR A 134 -11.72 14.23 11.90
CA THR A 134 -11.46 14.79 10.57
C THR A 134 -11.33 13.70 9.50
N ASP A 135 -10.56 12.63 9.78
CA ASP A 135 -10.40 11.49 8.87
C ASP A 135 -11.70 10.68 8.70
N ALA A 136 -12.53 10.63 9.73
CA ALA A 136 -13.85 10.03 9.63
C ALA A 136 -14.80 10.89 8.78
N GLY A 137 -14.81 12.21 9.02
CA GLY A 137 -15.69 13.17 8.36
C GLY A 137 -15.35 13.40 6.88
N ASN A 138 -14.08 13.29 6.49
CA ASN A 138 -13.65 13.43 5.10
C ASN A 138 -13.73 12.11 4.29
N GLY A 139 -14.22 11.03 4.93
CA GLY A 139 -14.42 9.71 4.32
C GLY A 139 -13.14 8.90 4.09
N TYR A 140 -12.00 9.26 4.70
CA TYR A 140 -10.77 8.48 4.60
C TYR A 140 -10.97 7.06 5.12
N GLY A 141 -11.56 6.92 6.32
CA GLY A 141 -11.87 5.63 6.91
C GLY A 141 -12.75 4.74 6.01
N ASN A 142 -13.69 5.33 5.28
CA ASN A 142 -14.64 4.61 4.40
C ASN A 142 -13.98 3.93 3.19
N ARG A 143 -12.75 4.31 2.84
CA ARG A 143 -11.97 3.71 1.74
C ARG A 143 -11.06 2.58 2.19
N HIS A 144 -11.17 2.17 3.45
CA HIS A 144 -10.45 1.03 3.99
C HIS A 144 -11.39 -0.10 4.36
N LEU A 145 -11.07 -1.31 3.90
CA LEU A 145 -11.69 -2.53 4.40
C LEU A 145 -11.04 -2.94 5.73
N PHE A 146 -11.74 -2.68 6.83
CA PHE A 146 -11.26 -3.00 8.17
C PHE A 146 -11.49 -4.49 8.52
N ILE A 147 -10.44 -5.31 8.38
CA ILE A 147 -10.51 -6.73 8.74
C ILE A 147 -10.09 -6.95 10.19
N ALA A 148 -10.99 -7.43 11.04
CA ALA A 148 -10.69 -7.84 12.41
C ALA A 148 -10.20 -9.30 12.43
N SER A 149 -8.89 -9.50 12.61
CA SER A 149 -8.30 -10.84 12.71
C SER A 149 -8.02 -11.21 14.16
N ARG A 150 -8.50 -12.38 14.57
CA ARG A 150 -8.21 -13.03 15.86
C ARG A 150 -7.48 -14.33 15.60
N ARG A 151 -6.47 -14.61 16.43
CA ARG A 151 -5.74 -15.88 16.35
C ARG A 151 -6.67 -17.03 16.74
N SER A 152 -6.87 -17.97 15.83
CA SER A 152 -7.70 -19.16 16.09
C SER A 152 -6.97 -20.23 16.89
N LYS A 153 -5.68 -20.49 16.60
CA LYS A 153 -4.90 -21.57 17.25
C LYS A 153 -3.47 -21.14 17.62
N ARG A 154 -2.94 -21.72 18.71
CA ARG A 154 -1.50 -21.64 19.06
C ARG A 154 -0.76 -22.84 18.49
N LEU A 155 -0.18 -22.68 17.29
CA LEU A 155 0.66 -23.70 16.65
C LEU A 155 2.14 -23.32 16.81
N PRO A 156 2.92 -23.97 17.71
CA PRO A 156 4.31 -23.61 17.99
C PRO A 156 5.20 -23.72 16.76
N ALA A 157 5.07 -24.82 16.01
CA ALA A 157 5.80 -25.09 14.77
C ALA A 157 4.95 -24.76 13.52
N GLY A 158 4.25 -23.62 13.52
CA GLY A 158 3.28 -23.26 12.48
C GLY A 158 3.75 -23.60 11.05
N GLY A 159 2.90 -24.25 10.27
CA GLY A 159 3.24 -24.75 8.94
C GLY A 159 3.60 -23.61 7.99
N ASN A 160 4.81 -23.67 7.44
CA ASN A 160 5.13 -22.96 6.22
C ASN A 160 4.51 -23.72 5.04
N LEU A 161 4.03 -22.98 4.05
CA LEU A 161 3.67 -23.59 2.78
C LEU A 161 4.94 -24.19 2.16
N ASP A 162 4.80 -25.41 1.66
CA ASP A 162 5.87 -26.01 0.87
C ASP A 162 6.04 -25.27 -0.46
N GLU A 163 7.20 -25.43 -1.12
CA GLU A 163 7.46 -24.71 -2.37
C GLU A 163 6.49 -25.13 -3.49
N SER A 164 6.00 -26.37 -3.48
CA SER A 164 5.08 -26.86 -4.51
C SER A 164 3.71 -26.20 -4.41
N GLU A 165 3.21 -25.99 -3.19
CA GLU A 165 1.99 -25.25 -2.86
C GLU A 165 2.15 -23.77 -3.24
N VAL A 166 3.28 -23.15 -2.88
CA VAL A 166 3.58 -21.75 -3.23
C VAL A 166 3.55 -21.57 -4.75
N HIS A 167 4.22 -22.44 -5.51
CA HIS A 167 4.22 -22.36 -6.97
C HIS A 167 2.85 -22.67 -7.58
N ALA A 168 2.10 -23.63 -7.03
CA ALA A 168 0.74 -23.92 -7.49
C ALA A 168 -0.19 -22.72 -7.30
N MET A 169 -0.18 -22.11 -6.12
CA MET A 169 -0.95 -20.90 -5.85
C MET A 169 -0.47 -19.72 -6.69
N GLY A 170 0.84 -19.58 -6.90
CA GLY A 170 1.44 -18.55 -7.75
C GLY A 170 0.94 -18.64 -9.20
N ARG A 171 0.85 -19.86 -9.76
CA ARG A 171 0.26 -20.07 -11.10
C ARG A 171 -1.21 -19.67 -11.15
N THR A 172 -2.00 -20.02 -10.15
CA THR A 172 -3.42 -19.62 -10.07
C THR A 172 -3.57 -18.10 -10.01
N VAL A 173 -2.76 -17.41 -9.20
CA VAL A 173 -2.77 -15.95 -9.12
C VAL A 173 -2.36 -15.35 -10.47
N ARG A 174 -1.28 -15.85 -11.09
CA ARG A 174 -0.84 -15.36 -12.41
C ARG A 174 -1.91 -15.51 -13.48
N ALA A 175 -2.61 -16.65 -13.50
CA ALA A 175 -3.70 -16.89 -14.44
C ALA A 175 -4.90 -15.95 -14.24
N ALA A 176 -5.12 -15.43 -13.02
CA ALA A 176 -6.19 -14.46 -12.76
C ALA A 176 -5.80 -13.01 -13.11
N LEU A 177 -4.51 -12.76 -13.38
CA LEU A 177 -3.98 -11.43 -13.75
C LEU A 177 -3.82 -11.26 -15.27
N CYS A 178 -3.98 -12.33 -16.05
CA CYS A 178 -3.89 -12.37 -17.51
C CYS A 178 -5.28 -12.58 -18.12
#